data_AF-A0A2I0AJB1-F1
#
_entry.id   AF-A0A2I0AJB1-F1
#
_cell.length_a   1.000
_cell.length_b   1.000
_cell.length_c   1.000
_cell.angle_alpha   90.00
_cell.angle_beta   90.00
_cell.angle_gamma   90.00
#
_symmetry.space_group_name_H-M   'P 1'
#
loop_
_entity.id
_entity.type
_entity.pdbx_description
1 polymer ?
#
loop_
_entity_poly.entity_id
_entity_poly.type
_entity_poly.pdbx_seq_one_letter_code
_entity_poly.pdbx_strand_id
1 'polypeptide(L)'
;MAILRLSTPGALFRPPADANTSTFQPCASSFLIPSSPFRKRSLSMSAVEARGSMMPVEPIVLKPPSHPTYDLKAVIALALAEDAGDRGDVTSLATVPSNMEVEAHFIAKEDGVIAGIALAEMIFDQVDPSLKVEWSTRDGNYIHKGTKFGKVYGCAHNIVVAERVVLNFMQRMSGIATFSKAMADAAYPACVLETRKTAPCLRLVDKWAVLIGGGKNHRMGLFDMVMIKDNHISIAGGVANALKGVDAFLEQKSLKLPVEVETRTLQEVEEVLDYASQNRTSLTRIMLDNMVIPLPDGDVDVTMLKEAVEMIDRRYETEASGNVSLETVKKVGETGVTYISSGALTHSVKALDISLKIDTDLALRVGRRTNRA
;
A
#
# COMPACT_ATOMS: atom_id res chain seq x y z
N MET A 1 -18.80 24.84 -27.12
CA MET A 1 -18.59 26.30 -27.19
C MET A 1 -19.35 26.92 -25.99
N ALA A 2 -18.75 27.90 -25.30
CA ALA A 2 -19.05 28.42 -23.93
C ALA A 2 -18.42 27.56 -22.81
N ILE A 3 -17.18 27.80 -22.35
CA ILE A 3 -16.62 28.93 -21.57
C ILE A 3 -17.27 29.09 -20.19
N LEU A 4 -16.58 28.62 -19.15
CA LEU A 4 -16.57 29.24 -17.83
C LEU A 4 -15.16 29.08 -17.24
N ARG A 5 -14.45 30.21 -17.18
CA ARG A 5 -13.12 30.39 -16.58
C ARG A 5 -13.31 31.00 -15.18
N LEU A 6 -12.52 30.46 -14.25
CA LEU A 6 -11.82 31.11 -13.13
C LEU A 6 -12.68 31.74 -12.02
N SER A 7 -12.33 31.42 -10.76
CA SER A 7 -11.68 32.36 -9.82
C SER A 7 -11.44 31.70 -8.45
N THR A 8 -10.18 31.56 -8.07
CA THR A 8 -9.71 31.57 -6.66
C THR A 8 -9.56 33.02 -6.19
N PRO A 9 -9.62 33.26 -4.88
CA PRO A 9 -8.52 33.98 -4.24
C PRO A 9 -8.10 33.35 -2.90
N GLY A 10 -6.82 33.44 -2.60
CA GLY A 10 -6.24 32.94 -1.36
C GLY A 10 -6.09 33.98 -0.25
N ALA A 11 -5.37 33.53 0.77
CA ALA A 11 -4.45 34.26 1.66
C ALA A 11 -4.85 34.38 3.14
N LEU A 12 -3.87 33.95 3.96
CA LEU A 12 -3.43 34.50 5.26
C LEU A 12 -4.32 34.25 6.49
N PHE A 13 -3.78 33.52 7.48
CA PHE A 13 -3.72 33.96 8.89
C PHE A 13 -2.83 33.03 9.77
N ARG A 14 -1.81 33.64 10.38
CA ARG A 14 -1.00 33.27 11.58
C ARG A 14 -0.42 34.62 12.09
N PRO A 15 0.07 34.79 13.34
CA PRO A 15 -0.12 34.10 14.63
C PRO A 15 -0.50 35.13 15.75
N PRO A 16 -0.32 34.88 17.08
CA PRO A 16 0.98 35.01 17.80
C PRO A 16 1.25 33.83 18.79
N ALA A 17 2.47 33.38 19.09
CA ALA A 17 3.59 33.95 19.87
C ALA A 17 3.23 34.28 21.33
N ASP A 18 3.67 33.40 22.25
CA ASP A 18 3.98 33.80 23.63
C ASP A 18 5.16 32.96 24.16
N ALA A 19 6.05 33.69 24.83
CA ALA A 19 7.26 33.20 25.45
C ALA A 19 6.97 32.65 26.85
N ASN A 20 7.72 31.62 27.27
CA ASN A 20 8.15 31.59 28.66
C ASN A 20 9.45 30.80 28.84
N THR A 21 10.40 31.50 29.45
CA THR A 21 11.68 31.06 29.99
C THR A 21 11.49 30.27 31.28
N SER A 22 12.26 29.21 31.51
CA SER A 22 12.93 28.96 32.81
C SER A 22 13.90 27.77 32.77
N THR A 23 15.18 28.10 32.93
CA THR A 23 16.19 27.49 33.82
C THR A 23 16.47 25.97 33.82
N PHE A 24 17.72 25.68 33.44
CA PHE A 24 18.58 24.56 33.85
C PHE A 24 18.65 24.35 35.38
N GLN A 25 18.67 23.08 35.84
CA GLN A 25 19.87 22.47 36.46
C GLN A 25 19.70 20.94 36.68
N PRO A 26 20.80 20.16 36.75
CA PRO A 26 20.82 18.70 36.66
C PRO A 26 20.96 18.01 38.03
N CYS A 27 20.56 16.73 38.12
CA CYS A 27 20.97 15.86 39.21
C CYS A 27 21.56 14.56 38.64
N ALA A 28 22.81 14.31 39.03
CA ALA A 28 23.61 13.13 38.73
C ALA A 28 23.45 12.05 39.81
N SER A 29 24.10 10.90 39.53
CA SER A 29 24.41 9.76 40.42
C SER A 29 23.24 8.78 40.66
N SER A 30 23.42 7.46 40.68
CA SER A 30 24.63 6.64 40.81
C SER A 30 24.31 5.18 40.46
N PHE A 31 25.29 4.50 39.87
CA PHE A 31 25.42 3.05 39.81
C PHE A 31 25.33 2.41 41.19
N LEU A 32 24.72 1.22 41.31
CA LEU A 32 25.16 0.17 42.22
C LEU A 32 24.70 -1.21 41.73
N ILE A 33 25.69 -2.04 41.41
CA ILE A 33 25.63 -3.50 41.23
C ILE A 33 25.75 -4.16 42.60
N PRO A 34 25.12 -5.32 42.83
CA PRO A 34 25.77 -6.33 43.66
C PRO A 34 25.86 -7.70 42.99
N SER A 35 26.96 -8.36 43.34
CA SER A 35 27.56 -9.54 42.74
C SER A 35 27.37 -10.82 43.59
N SER A 36 26.99 -11.92 42.92
CA SER A 36 27.35 -13.34 43.19
C SER A 36 26.82 -14.00 44.51
N PRO A 37 26.79 -15.35 44.68
CA PRO A 37 27.66 -16.36 44.04
C PRO A 37 26.98 -17.59 43.41
N PHE A 38 27.77 -18.23 42.55
CA PHE A 38 27.59 -19.53 41.92
C PHE A 38 27.26 -20.66 42.90
N ARG A 39 26.27 -21.48 42.55
CA ARG A 39 26.10 -22.83 43.11
C ARG A 39 25.86 -23.83 41.98
N LYS A 40 26.82 -24.74 41.76
CA LYS A 40 26.70 -25.87 40.83
C LYS A 40 25.58 -26.79 41.29
N ARG A 41 24.56 -27.02 40.45
CA ARG A 41 23.61 -28.12 40.59
C ARG A 41 23.46 -28.84 39.24
N SER A 42 23.46 -30.16 39.35
CA SER A 42 23.44 -31.19 38.33
C SER A 42 22.30 -31.04 37.33
N LEU A 43 22.62 -31.28 36.06
CA LEU A 43 21.70 -31.33 34.93
C LEU A 43 20.76 -32.55 35.04
N SER A 44 19.47 -32.30 35.14
CA SER A 44 18.42 -33.25 34.72
C SER A 44 17.73 -32.65 33.50
N MET A 45 17.82 -33.29 32.34
CA MET A 45 17.16 -32.83 31.12
C MET A 45 15.66 -33.12 31.21
N SER A 46 14.87 -32.09 31.54
CA SER A 46 13.43 -32.06 31.26
C SER A 46 13.20 -31.15 30.05
N ALA A 47 12.55 -31.68 29.01
CA ALA A 47 12.13 -30.91 27.86
C ALA A 47 11.24 -29.74 28.29
N VAL A 48 11.73 -28.52 28.15
CA VAL A 48 10.96 -27.29 28.36
C VAL A 48 10.27 -26.97 27.04
N GLU A 49 8.96 -27.21 26.98
CA GLU A 49 8.12 -26.61 25.96
C GLU A 49 8.27 -25.08 26.04
N ALA A 50 8.90 -24.50 25.02
CA ALA A 50 8.94 -23.06 24.85
C ALA A 50 7.53 -22.58 24.49
N ARG A 51 6.69 -22.32 25.51
CA ARG A 51 5.51 -21.46 25.35
C ARG A 51 6.02 -20.03 25.20
N GLY A 52 6.41 -19.68 23.98
CA GLY A 52 6.54 -18.29 23.58
C GLY A 52 5.18 -17.63 23.76
N SER A 53 5.05 -16.77 24.75
CA SER A 53 3.93 -15.85 24.88
C SER A 53 3.95 -14.96 23.64
N MET A 54 3.11 -15.29 22.66
CA MET A 54 2.83 -14.42 21.53
C MET A 54 2.12 -13.20 22.13
N MET A 55 2.88 -12.12 22.33
CA MET A 55 2.29 -10.81 22.63
C MET A 55 1.21 -10.56 21.58
N PRO A 56 -0.02 -10.21 21.95
CA PRO A 56 -1.03 -9.85 20.98
C PRO A 56 -0.49 -8.60 20.28
N VAL A 57 -0.05 -8.76 19.03
CA VAL A 57 0.26 -7.63 18.15
C VAL A 57 -1.06 -6.88 18.01
N GLU A 58 -1.17 -5.72 18.66
CA GLU A 58 -2.31 -4.85 18.46
C GLU A 58 -2.46 -4.60 16.96
N PRO A 59 -3.66 -4.79 16.39
CA PRO A 59 -3.84 -4.68 14.95
C PRO A 59 -3.53 -3.26 14.51
N ILE A 60 -2.49 -3.13 13.70
CA ILE A 60 -2.21 -1.88 12.99
C ILE A 60 -3.32 -1.72 11.96
N VAL A 61 -4.29 -0.85 12.25
CA VAL A 61 -5.22 -0.34 11.24
C VAL A 61 -4.39 0.50 10.27
N LEU A 62 -4.05 -0.09 9.12
CA LEU A 62 -3.28 0.59 8.09
C LEU A 62 -4.11 1.72 7.49
N LYS A 63 -3.72 2.96 7.77
CA LYS A 63 -4.37 4.14 7.19
C LYS A 63 -4.22 4.14 5.68
N PRO A 64 -5.25 4.56 4.92
CA PRO A 64 -5.12 4.72 3.48
C PRO A 64 -4.08 5.81 3.17
N PRO A 65 -3.39 5.70 2.03
CA PRO A 65 -2.51 6.76 1.57
C PRO A 65 -3.33 8.01 1.21
N SER A 66 -2.68 9.18 1.27
CA SER A 66 -3.31 10.48 0.98
C SER A 66 -2.88 11.05 -0.36
N HIS A 67 -3.74 11.82 -1.01
CA HIS A 67 -3.42 12.63 -2.19
C HIS A 67 -3.79 14.11 -1.93
N PRO A 68 -3.01 15.09 -2.44
CA PRO A 68 -3.26 16.50 -2.15
C PRO A 68 -4.53 17.08 -2.78
N THR A 69 -5.15 16.39 -3.75
CA THR A 69 -6.26 16.95 -4.55
C THR A 69 -7.53 16.12 -4.59
N TYR A 70 -7.54 14.90 -4.05
CA TYR A 70 -8.72 14.05 -3.97
C TYR A 70 -8.55 12.99 -2.87
N ASP A 71 -9.66 12.37 -2.47
CA ASP A 71 -9.68 11.32 -1.46
C ASP A 71 -10.49 10.10 -1.93
N LEU A 72 -10.60 9.09 -1.06
CA LEU A 72 -11.36 7.88 -1.36
C LEU A 72 -12.87 8.14 -1.48
N LYS A 73 -13.42 9.15 -0.79
CA LYS A 73 -14.85 9.50 -0.89
C LYS A 73 -15.19 9.98 -2.29
N ALA A 74 -14.32 10.78 -2.90
CA ALA A 74 -14.47 11.21 -4.29
C ALA A 74 -14.40 10.03 -5.27
N VAL A 75 -13.51 9.05 -5.04
CA VAL A 75 -13.42 7.83 -5.86
C VAL A 75 -14.68 6.98 -5.74
N ILE A 76 -15.19 6.78 -4.52
CA ILE A 76 -16.42 6.04 -4.26
C ILE A 76 -17.62 6.73 -4.91
N ALA A 77 -17.73 8.06 -4.78
CA ALA A 77 -18.80 8.84 -5.41
C ALA A 77 -18.83 8.65 -6.93
N LEU A 78 -17.65 8.66 -7.58
CA LEU A 78 -17.55 8.42 -9.01
C LEU A 78 -17.95 6.99 -9.40
N ALA A 79 -17.53 5.98 -8.62
CA ALA A 79 -17.88 4.59 -8.90
C ALA A 79 -19.38 4.31 -8.72
N LEU A 80 -20.01 4.90 -7.69
CA LEU A 80 -21.46 4.81 -7.49
C LEU A 80 -22.22 5.53 -8.60
N ALA A 81 -21.74 6.70 -9.04
CA ALA A 81 -22.35 7.44 -10.15
C ALA A 81 -22.20 6.70 -11.50
N GLU A 82 -21.08 6.00 -11.70
CA GLU A 82 -20.86 5.15 -12.88
C GLU A 82 -21.89 4.02 -12.97
N ASP A 83 -22.16 3.33 -11.85
CA ASP A 83 -23.01 2.13 -11.83
C ASP A 83 -24.51 2.46 -11.74
N ALA A 84 -24.89 3.48 -10.95
CA ALA A 84 -26.29 3.83 -10.72
C ALA A 84 -26.84 4.92 -11.68
N GLY A 85 -25.97 5.75 -12.25
CA GLY A 85 -26.38 6.90 -13.06
C GLY A 85 -27.36 7.84 -12.32
N ASP A 86 -28.26 8.47 -13.07
CA ASP A 86 -29.31 9.35 -12.55
C ASP A 86 -30.59 8.60 -12.12
N ARG A 87 -30.73 7.34 -12.54
CA ARG A 87 -31.98 6.56 -12.41
C ARG A 87 -31.93 5.53 -11.27
N GLY A 88 -30.75 5.08 -10.87
CA GLY A 88 -30.57 3.97 -9.94
C GLY A 88 -30.82 2.59 -10.56
N ASP A 89 -30.93 1.57 -9.71
CA ASP A 89 -31.17 0.18 -10.15
C ASP A 89 -32.64 -0.06 -10.54
N VAL A 90 -32.92 0.03 -11.83
CA VAL A 90 -34.24 -0.23 -12.42
C VAL A 90 -34.77 -1.62 -12.09
N THR A 91 -33.90 -2.63 -11.96
CA THR A 91 -34.32 -4.00 -11.67
C THR A 91 -34.86 -4.09 -10.25
N SER A 92 -34.13 -3.56 -9.26
CA SER A 92 -34.59 -3.51 -7.86
C SER A 92 -35.86 -2.68 -7.72
N LEU A 93 -35.94 -1.52 -8.39
CA LEU A 93 -37.14 -0.68 -8.38
C LEU A 93 -38.39 -1.40 -8.93
N ALA A 94 -38.22 -2.27 -9.92
CA ALA A 94 -39.32 -2.99 -10.55
C ALA A 94 -39.71 -4.29 -9.81
N THR A 95 -38.77 -4.93 -9.12
CA THR A 95 -38.94 -6.31 -8.63
C THR A 95 -38.90 -6.46 -7.12
N VAL A 96 -38.34 -5.49 -6.40
CA VAL A 96 -38.13 -5.58 -4.95
C VAL A 96 -38.95 -4.49 -4.24
N PRO A 97 -39.75 -4.83 -3.20
CA PRO A 97 -40.45 -3.83 -2.42
C PRO A 97 -39.49 -2.85 -1.72
N SER A 98 -39.83 -1.55 -1.70
CA SER A 98 -38.96 -0.49 -1.16
C SER A 98 -38.65 -0.59 0.33
N ASN A 99 -39.48 -1.29 1.11
CA ASN A 99 -39.28 -1.51 2.55
C ASN A 99 -38.77 -2.92 2.86
N MET A 100 -38.27 -3.65 1.86
CA MET A 100 -37.74 -5.00 2.06
C MET A 100 -36.38 -4.93 2.73
N GLU A 101 -36.23 -5.59 3.88
CA GLU A 101 -34.94 -5.76 4.56
C GLU A 101 -34.39 -7.17 4.33
N VAL A 102 -33.09 -7.26 4.04
CA VAL A 102 -32.39 -8.52 3.79
C VAL A 102 -31.06 -8.57 4.54
N GLU A 103 -30.57 -9.78 4.75
CA GLU A 103 -29.19 -10.05 5.15
C GLU A 103 -28.44 -10.65 3.96
N ALA A 104 -27.21 -10.21 3.71
CA ALA A 104 -26.32 -10.76 2.70
C ALA A 104 -24.95 -11.08 3.29
N HIS A 105 -24.30 -12.13 2.79
CA HIS A 105 -23.01 -12.60 3.28
C HIS A 105 -21.91 -12.50 2.22
N PHE A 106 -20.75 -11.99 2.63
CA PHE A 106 -19.51 -12.05 1.85
C PHE A 106 -18.91 -13.45 1.96
N ILE A 107 -18.58 -14.04 0.80
CA ILE A 107 -18.02 -15.40 0.69
C ILE A 107 -16.77 -15.35 -0.18
N ALA A 108 -15.66 -15.85 0.34
CA ALA A 108 -14.43 -16.04 -0.44
C ALA A 108 -14.64 -17.19 -1.44
N LYS A 109 -14.35 -16.97 -2.72
CA LYS A 109 -14.46 -17.98 -3.78
C LYS A 109 -13.10 -18.56 -4.20
N GLU A 110 -12.03 -17.92 -3.75
CA GLU A 110 -10.64 -18.32 -3.87
C GLU A 110 -9.88 -18.08 -2.55
N ASP A 111 -8.71 -18.68 -2.42
CA ASP A 111 -7.79 -18.46 -1.30
C ASP A 111 -6.95 -17.19 -1.56
N GLY A 112 -6.67 -16.40 -0.52
CA GLY A 112 -5.86 -15.20 -0.67
C GLY A 112 -5.85 -14.30 0.56
N VAL A 113 -5.36 -13.07 0.39
CA VAL A 113 -5.36 -12.03 1.41
C VAL A 113 -6.55 -11.10 1.19
N ILE A 114 -7.39 -10.92 2.21
CA ILE A 114 -8.50 -9.97 2.16
C ILE A 114 -7.97 -8.55 2.27
N ALA A 115 -8.42 -7.69 1.35
CA ALA A 115 -8.19 -6.25 1.39
C ALA A 115 -9.41 -5.49 0.86
N GLY A 116 -9.68 -4.32 1.45
CA GLY A 116 -10.77 -3.44 1.08
C GLY A 116 -11.98 -3.50 2.02
N ILE A 117 -11.88 -4.12 3.19
CA ILE A 117 -12.95 -4.10 4.21
C ILE A 117 -13.26 -2.66 4.62
N ALA A 118 -12.24 -1.87 4.97
CA ALA A 118 -12.46 -0.48 5.37
C ALA A 118 -13.04 0.36 4.22
N LEU A 119 -12.67 0.07 2.96
CA LEU A 119 -13.25 0.74 1.79
C LEU A 119 -14.71 0.32 1.57
N ALA A 120 -15.04 -0.94 1.79
CA ALA A 120 -16.42 -1.45 1.72
C ALA A 120 -17.32 -0.76 2.75
N GLU A 121 -16.84 -0.58 3.98
CA GLU A 121 -17.53 0.18 5.01
C GLU A 121 -17.82 1.62 4.57
N MET A 122 -16.83 2.29 3.95
CA MET A 122 -17.02 3.64 3.40
C MET A 122 -18.08 3.68 2.27
N ILE A 123 -18.12 2.65 1.42
CA ILE A 123 -19.12 2.56 0.34
C ILE A 123 -20.52 2.35 0.92
N PHE A 124 -20.68 1.41 1.86
CA PHE A 124 -21.97 1.18 2.51
C PHE A 124 -22.46 2.43 3.26
N ASP A 125 -21.59 3.10 4.02
CA ASP A 125 -21.91 4.36 4.70
C ASP A 125 -22.35 5.46 3.73
N GLN A 126 -21.69 5.56 2.57
CA GLN A 126 -22.03 6.55 1.55
C GLN A 126 -23.35 6.23 0.82
N VAL A 127 -23.70 4.96 0.66
CA VAL A 127 -24.97 4.54 0.07
C VAL A 127 -26.12 4.72 1.06
N ASP A 128 -25.97 4.20 2.28
CA ASP A 128 -26.96 4.29 3.35
C ASP A 128 -26.31 4.01 4.73
N PRO A 129 -26.13 5.04 5.58
CA PRO A 129 -25.57 4.90 6.93
C PRO A 129 -26.37 4.00 7.88
N SER A 130 -27.61 3.62 7.53
CA SER A 130 -28.41 2.71 8.33
C SER A 130 -28.09 1.22 8.10
N LEU A 131 -27.34 0.90 7.03
CA LEU A 131 -26.86 -0.45 6.77
C LEU A 131 -25.92 -0.93 7.88
N LYS A 132 -26.18 -2.13 8.39
CA LYS A 132 -25.38 -2.73 9.46
C LYS A 132 -24.42 -3.73 8.85
N VAL A 133 -23.12 -3.46 8.95
CA VAL A 133 -22.06 -4.32 8.43
C VAL A 133 -21.30 -4.95 9.59
N GLU A 134 -21.07 -6.25 9.52
CA GLU A 134 -20.29 -7.00 10.51
C GLU A 134 -19.25 -7.86 9.80
N TRP A 135 -18.00 -7.82 10.27
CA TRP A 135 -16.88 -8.59 9.71
C TRP A 135 -16.36 -9.59 10.74
N SER A 136 -15.97 -10.78 10.27
CA SER A 136 -15.28 -11.79 11.09
C SER A 136 -13.78 -11.87 10.79
N THR A 137 -13.28 -10.98 9.94
CA THR A 137 -11.88 -10.86 9.55
C THR A 137 -11.52 -9.37 9.40
N ARG A 138 -10.26 -9.08 9.13
CA ARG A 138 -9.74 -7.73 8.89
C ARG A 138 -8.84 -7.71 7.67
N ASP A 139 -8.62 -6.51 7.12
CA ASP A 139 -7.66 -6.31 6.04
C ASP A 139 -6.28 -6.88 6.40
N GLY A 140 -5.67 -7.59 5.46
CA GLY A 140 -4.37 -8.25 5.59
C GLY A 140 -4.43 -9.67 6.13
N ASN A 141 -5.61 -10.16 6.53
CA ASN A 141 -5.77 -11.57 6.92
C ASN A 141 -5.88 -12.49 5.70
N TYR A 142 -5.27 -13.66 5.83
CA TYR A 142 -5.43 -14.74 4.86
C TYR A 142 -6.79 -15.40 5.02
N ILE A 143 -7.43 -15.76 3.92
CA ILE A 143 -8.73 -16.42 3.87
C ILE A 143 -8.69 -17.65 2.96
N HIS A 144 -9.49 -18.65 3.31
CA HIS A 144 -9.70 -19.83 2.49
C HIS A 144 -11.03 -19.76 1.73
N LYS A 145 -11.05 -20.34 0.55
CA LYS A 145 -12.25 -20.54 -0.27
C LYS A 145 -13.38 -21.16 0.54
N GLY A 146 -14.58 -20.60 0.38
CA GLY A 146 -15.80 -21.01 1.08
C GLY A 146 -16.04 -20.28 2.40
N THR A 147 -15.06 -19.53 2.91
CA THR A 147 -15.21 -18.78 4.16
C THR A 147 -16.23 -17.66 3.99
N LYS A 148 -17.22 -17.61 4.90
CA LYS A 148 -18.08 -16.45 5.10
C LYS A 148 -17.36 -15.49 6.04
N PHE A 149 -17.05 -14.28 5.59
CA PHE A 149 -16.18 -13.38 6.36
C PHE A 149 -16.77 -12.01 6.68
N GLY A 150 -17.98 -11.76 6.20
CA GLY A 150 -18.74 -10.57 6.56
C GLY A 150 -20.20 -10.75 6.23
N LYS A 151 -21.03 -9.87 6.79
CA LYS A 151 -22.45 -9.77 6.47
C LYS A 151 -22.89 -8.31 6.50
N VAL A 152 -23.91 -8.01 5.71
CA VAL A 152 -24.59 -6.71 5.68
C VAL A 152 -26.09 -6.93 5.84
N TYR A 153 -26.73 -6.13 6.68
CA TYR A 153 -28.17 -6.14 6.94
C TYR A 153 -28.77 -4.75 6.70
N GLY A 154 -29.93 -4.71 6.04
CA GLY A 154 -30.71 -3.48 5.87
C GLY A 154 -31.57 -3.50 4.60
N CYS A 155 -31.86 -2.31 4.07
CA CYS A 155 -32.68 -2.15 2.87
C CYS A 155 -32.10 -2.91 1.66
N ALA A 156 -32.91 -3.77 1.04
CA ALA A 156 -32.50 -4.60 -0.09
C ALA A 156 -32.05 -3.77 -1.30
N HIS A 157 -32.75 -2.67 -1.62
CA HIS A 157 -32.35 -1.77 -2.71
C HIS A 157 -30.94 -1.23 -2.50
N ASN A 158 -30.64 -0.77 -1.28
CA ASN A 158 -29.37 -0.14 -0.95
C ASN A 158 -28.22 -1.16 -0.94
N ILE A 159 -28.46 -2.38 -0.44
CA ILE A 159 -27.47 -3.46 -0.51
C ILE A 159 -27.15 -3.82 -1.96
N VAL A 160 -28.17 -3.96 -2.83
CA VAL A 160 -27.96 -4.34 -4.24
C VAL A 160 -27.25 -3.23 -5.02
N VAL A 161 -27.59 -1.96 -4.79
CA VAL A 161 -26.89 -0.81 -5.41
C VAL A 161 -25.42 -0.77 -4.99
N ALA A 162 -25.10 -1.08 -3.73
CA ALA A 162 -23.72 -1.10 -3.26
C ALA A 162 -22.92 -2.33 -3.74
N GLU A 163 -23.60 -3.45 -4.00
CA GLU A 163 -22.99 -4.78 -4.16
C GLU A 163 -21.84 -4.77 -5.17
N ARG A 164 -22.11 -4.34 -6.41
CA ARG A 164 -21.13 -4.46 -7.49
C ARG A 164 -19.94 -3.55 -7.26
N VAL A 165 -20.19 -2.34 -6.78
CA VAL A 165 -19.14 -1.37 -6.45
C VAL A 165 -18.24 -1.91 -5.34
N VAL A 166 -18.81 -2.41 -4.24
CA VAL A 166 -18.05 -3.01 -3.13
C VAL A 166 -17.24 -4.21 -3.62
N LEU A 167 -17.86 -5.15 -4.34
CA LEU A 167 -17.17 -6.35 -4.83
C LEU A 167 -16.03 -5.98 -5.78
N ASN A 168 -16.23 -5.08 -6.74
CA ASN A 168 -15.19 -4.69 -7.69
C ASN A 168 -13.94 -4.12 -6.96
N PHE A 169 -14.15 -3.27 -5.96
CA PHE A 169 -13.06 -2.73 -5.16
C PHE A 169 -12.38 -3.81 -4.31
N MET A 170 -13.15 -4.57 -3.52
CA MET A 170 -12.60 -5.60 -2.63
C MET A 170 -11.87 -6.70 -3.39
N GLN A 171 -12.43 -7.19 -4.50
CA GLN A 171 -11.81 -8.22 -5.31
C GLN A 171 -10.49 -7.74 -5.92
N ARG A 172 -10.44 -6.51 -6.44
CA ARG A 172 -9.21 -5.90 -6.97
C ARG A 172 -8.17 -5.72 -5.87
N MET A 173 -8.54 -5.10 -4.75
CA MET A 173 -7.63 -4.86 -3.63
C MET A 173 -7.10 -6.18 -3.06
N SER A 174 -7.97 -7.17 -2.87
CA SER A 174 -7.58 -8.49 -2.36
C SER A 174 -6.65 -9.23 -3.34
N GLY A 175 -6.87 -9.09 -4.65
CA GLY A 175 -5.96 -9.60 -5.68
C GLY A 175 -4.55 -8.99 -5.58
N ILE A 176 -4.48 -7.66 -5.46
CA ILE A 176 -3.22 -6.93 -5.26
C ILE A 176 -2.55 -7.37 -3.96
N ALA A 177 -3.27 -7.35 -2.83
CA ALA A 177 -2.72 -7.70 -1.52
C ALA A 177 -2.20 -9.15 -1.48
N THR A 178 -2.90 -10.08 -2.13
CA THR A 178 -2.47 -11.49 -2.24
C THR A 178 -1.15 -11.60 -2.99
N PHE A 179 -1.03 -10.93 -4.14
CA PHE A 179 0.21 -10.98 -4.93
C PHE A 179 1.36 -10.21 -4.25
N SER A 180 1.07 -9.06 -3.64
CA SER A 180 2.03 -8.29 -2.84
C SER A 180 2.58 -9.11 -1.68
N LYS A 181 1.73 -9.89 -0.99
CA LYS A 181 2.15 -10.77 0.11
C LYS A 181 3.11 -11.86 -0.36
N ALA A 182 2.77 -12.54 -1.44
CA ALA A 182 3.64 -13.56 -2.03
C ALA A 182 5.00 -12.96 -2.46
N MET A 183 4.97 -11.80 -3.11
CA MET A 183 6.18 -11.09 -3.54
C MET A 183 7.04 -10.65 -2.35
N ALA A 184 6.44 -10.04 -1.32
CA ALA A 184 7.15 -9.55 -0.15
C ALA A 184 7.79 -10.68 0.66
N ASP A 185 7.08 -11.79 0.84
CA ASP A 185 7.61 -12.96 1.55
C ASP A 185 8.78 -13.60 0.79
N ALA A 186 8.71 -13.68 -0.54
CA ALA A 186 9.78 -14.22 -1.37
C ALA A 186 11.00 -13.28 -1.48
N ALA A 187 10.78 -11.96 -1.46
CA ALA A 187 11.83 -10.94 -1.61
C ALA A 187 12.71 -10.74 -0.36
N TYR A 188 12.29 -11.24 0.80
CA TYR A 188 12.97 -10.97 2.08
C TYR A 188 14.47 -11.34 2.00
N PRO A 189 15.39 -10.46 2.46
CA PRO A 189 15.15 -9.30 3.33
C PRO A 189 14.77 -7.98 2.63
N ALA A 190 14.74 -7.93 1.29
CA ALA A 190 14.38 -6.72 0.56
C ALA A 190 12.88 -6.40 0.72
N CYS A 191 12.55 -5.11 0.71
CA CYS A 191 11.17 -4.65 0.76
C CYS A 191 10.60 -4.46 -0.66
N VAL A 192 9.42 -5.02 -0.92
CA VAL A 192 8.75 -4.85 -2.21
C VAL A 192 8.02 -3.52 -2.28
N LEU A 193 8.19 -2.79 -3.39
CA LEU A 193 7.54 -1.52 -3.69
C LEU A 193 6.61 -1.65 -4.91
N GLU A 194 5.47 -0.95 -4.86
CA GLU A 194 4.68 -0.69 -6.07
C GLU A 194 5.22 0.50 -6.86
N THR A 195 4.54 0.85 -7.96
CA THR A 195 4.91 1.97 -8.82
C THR A 195 3.72 2.83 -9.19
N ARG A 196 3.98 3.94 -9.89
CA ARG A 196 2.91 4.75 -10.51
C ARG A 196 2.17 4.07 -11.67
N LYS A 197 2.56 2.85 -12.07
CA LYS A 197 1.86 2.00 -13.05
C LYS A 197 0.62 1.37 -12.40
N THR A 198 -0.31 2.21 -11.99
CA THR A 198 -1.59 1.84 -11.39
C THR A 198 -2.71 1.99 -12.40
N ALA A 199 -3.88 1.40 -12.13
CA ALA A 199 -5.06 1.76 -12.89
C ALA A 199 -5.33 3.28 -12.74
N PRO A 200 -5.71 3.98 -13.82
CA PRO A 200 -6.07 5.40 -13.75
C PRO A 200 -7.16 5.64 -12.68
N CYS A 201 -7.04 6.75 -11.94
CA CYS A 201 -7.95 7.14 -10.85
C CYS A 201 -8.04 6.19 -9.64
N LEU A 202 -7.40 5.01 -9.68
CA LEU A 202 -7.42 4.02 -8.59
C LEU A 202 -6.12 3.97 -7.77
N ARG A 203 -5.24 4.96 -7.92
CA ARG A 203 -3.90 4.91 -7.29
C ARG A 203 -3.95 4.82 -5.76
N LEU A 204 -4.86 5.53 -5.10
CA LEU A 204 -5.02 5.44 -3.64
C LEU A 204 -5.42 4.02 -3.22
N VAL A 205 -6.35 3.42 -3.95
CA VAL A 205 -6.87 2.06 -3.71
C VAL A 205 -5.79 1.01 -3.94
N ASP A 206 -5.12 1.06 -5.09
CA ASP A 206 -4.07 0.11 -5.49
C ASP A 206 -2.89 0.16 -4.50
N LYS A 207 -2.41 1.36 -4.14
CA LYS A 207 -1.32 1.52 -3.18
C LYS A 207 -1.71 1.07 -1.77
N TRP A 208 -2.95 1.31 -1.36
CA TRP A 208 -3.42 0.82 -0.05
C TRP A 208 -3.42 -0.70 0.01
N ALA A 209 -3.87 -1.36 -1.06
CA ALA A 209 -3.85 -2.82 -1.15
C ALA A 209 -2.44 -3.40 -1.09
N VAL A 210 -1.44 -2.74 -1.70
CA VAL A 210 -0.03 -3.15 -1.60
C VAL A 210 0.47 -3.08 -0.16
N LEU A 211 0.15 -2.00 0.57
CA LEU A 211 0.48 -1.90 2.00
C LEU A 211 -0.18 -3.01 2.82
N ILE A 212 -1.46 -3.30 2.57
CA ILE A 212 -2.19 -4.37 3.25
C ILE A 212 -1.55 -5.74 2.99
N GLY A 213 -1.05 -5.96 1.78
CA GLY A 213 -0.30 -7.16 1.40
C GLY A 213 1.12 -7.24 1.98
N GLY A 214 1.59 -6.26 2.75
CA GLY A 214 2.94 -6.24 3.33
C GLY A 214 4.03 -5.68 2.42
N GLY A 215 3.66 -5.12 1.25
CA GLY A 215 4.54 -4.25 0.48
C GLY A 215 4.67 -2.86 1.10
N LYS A 216 5.45 -2.00 0.45
CA LYS A 216 5.61 -0.59 0.80
C LYS A 216 5.22 0.31 -0.38
N ASN A 217 4.82 1.53 -0.06
CA ASN A 217 4.53 2.52 -1.10
C ASN A 217 5.81 3.20 -1.58
N HIS A 218 5.99 3.24 -2.89
CA HIS A 218 6.85 4.22 -3.56
C HIS A 218 6.11 5.57 -3.60
N ARG A 219 6.71 6.60 -4.20
CA ARG A 219 6.12 7.93 -4.36
C ARG A 219 4.70 7.87 -4.94
N MET A 220 3.79 8.66 -4.37
CA MET A 220 2.41 8.78 -4.80
C MET A 220 2.31 9.37 -6.20
N GLY A 221 3.12 10.37 -6.50
CA GLY A 221 3.03 11.13 -7.75
C GLY A 221 4.35 11.74 -8.16
N LEU A 222 4.28 12.76 -9.03
CA LEU A 222 5.46 13.53 -9.43
C LEU A 222 5.83 14.60 -8.39
N PHE A 223 4.97 14.83 -7.39
CA PHE A 223 5.01 15.98 -6.50
C PHE A 223 5.68 15.70 -5.14
N ASP A 224 5.80 14.44 -4.74
CA ASP A 224 6.21 14.03 -3.38
C ASP A 224 7.60 13.39 -3.32
N MET A 225 8.23 13.14 -4.47
CA MET A 225 9.60 12.65 -4.54
C MET A 225 10.24 12.97 -5.89
N VAL A 226 11.50 13.40 -5.86
CA VAL A 226 12.30 13.58 -7.07
C VAL A 226 12.81 12.21 -7.52
N MET A 227 12.63 11.90 -8.79
CA MET A 227 13.15 10.68 -9.42
C MET A 227 13.78 11.07 -10.75
N ILE A 228 15.10 11.11 -10.76
CA ILE A 228 15.91 11.38 -11.94
C ILE A 228 15.96 10.08 -12.75
N LYS A 229 15.55 10.15 -14.02
CA LYS A 229 15.54 9.00 -14.96
C LYS A 229 16.50 9.25 -16.11
N ASP A 230 16.74 8.22 -16.91
CA ASP A 230 17.50 8.25 -18.18
C ASP A 230 17.28 9.51 -19.05
N ASN A 231 16.03 9.90 -19.26
CA ASN A 231 15.67 11.06 -20.08
C ASN A 231 16.10 12.36 -19.41
N HIS A 232 15.97 12.46 -18.08
CA HIS A 232 16.39 13.63 -17.32
C HIS A 232 17.92 13.76 -17.34
N ILE A 233 18.64 12.65 -17.16
CA ILE A 233 20.11 12.60 -17.22
C ILE A 233 20.59 13.06 -18.60
N SER A 234 19.98 12.52 -19.66
CA SER A 234 20.33 12.87 -21.03
C SER A 234 20.11 14.36 -21.33
N ILE A 235 18.95 14.90 -20.93
CA ILE A 235 18.59 16.31 -21.15
C ILE A 235 19.47 17.25 -20.30
N ALA A 236 19.81 16.85 -19.08
CA ALA A 236 20.69 17.63 -18.19
C ALA A 236 22.17 17.58 -18.61
N GLY A 237 22.54 16.70 -19.55
CA GLY A 237 23.91 16.52 -20.00
C GLY A 237 24.78 15.76 -18.99
N GLY A 238 24.23 14.74 -18.34
CA GLY A 238 24.95 13.82 -17.45
C GLY A 238 24.40 13.74 -16.02
N VAL A 239 24.81 12.68 -15.31
CA VAL A 239 24.32 12.35 -13.96
C VAL A 239 24.62 13.47 -12.96
N ALA A 240 25.87 13.94 -12.94
CA ALA A 240 26.31 15.01 -12.05
C ALA A 240 25.52 16.32 -12.27
N ASN A 241 25.25 16.68 -13.53
CA ASN A 241 24.48 17.88 -13.85
C ASN A 241 23.02 17.76 -13.41
N ALA A 242 22.41 16.57 -13.56
CA ALA A 242 21.06 16.31 -13.10
C ALA A 242 20.95 16.42 -11.56
N LEU A 243 21.87 15.78 -10.82
CA LEU A 243 21.91 15.84 -9.36
C LEU A 243 22.13 17.27 -8.86
N LYS A 244 23.09 18.00 -9.45
CA LYS A 244 23.34 19.42 -9.15
C LYS A 244 22.11 20.29 -9.37
N GLY A 245 21.41 20.09 -10.48
CA GLY A 245 20.17 20.82 -10.78
C GLY A 245 19.09 20.57 -9.74
N VAL A 246 18.93 19.31 -9.30
CA VAL A 246 17.98 18.93 -8.24
C VAL A 246 18.35 19.56 -6.90
N ASP A 247 19.61 19.46 -6.48
CA ASP A 247 20.08 20.02 -5.20
C ASP A 247 19.86 21.54 -5.15
N ALA A 248 20.24 22.26 -6.21
CA ALA A 248 20.02 23.70 -6.30
C ALA A 248 18.53 24.08 -6.29
N PHE A 249 17.69 23.31 -6.98
CA PHE A 249 16.24 23.55 -7.01
C PHE A 249 15.59 23.34 -5.63
N LEU A 250 15.92 22.24 -4.94
CA LEU A 250 15.37 21.94 -3.63
C LEU A 250 15.81 22.98 -2.58
N GLU A 251 17.06 23.42 -2.62
CA GLU A 251 17.56 24.50 -1.77
C GLU A 251 16.83 25.83 -2.06
N GLN A 252 16.78 26.23 -3.34
CA GLN A 252 16.11 27.47 -3.75
C GLN A 252 14.64 27.51 -3.34
N LYS A 253 13.95 26.37 -3.43
CA LYS A 253 12.53 26.25 -3.05
C LYS A 253 12.32 25.91 -1.57
N SER A 254 13.40 25.73 -0.80
CA SER A 254 13.34 25.27 0.60
C SER A 254 12.50 24.00 0.77
N LEU A 255 12.58 23.08 -0.20
CA LEU A 255 11.87 21.81 -0.21
C LEU A 255 12.74 20.70 0.38
N LYS A 256 12.10 19.81 1.12
CA LYS A 256 12.73 18.59 1.66
C LYS A 256 12.01 17.38 1.07
N LEU A 257 12.43 16.97 -0.11
CA LEU A 257 11.90 15.80 -0.81
C LEU A 257 13.00 14.74 -0.88
N PRO A 258 12.68 13.45 -0.74
CA PRO A 258 13.63 12.39 -1.07
C PRO A 258 14.00 12.46 -2.55
N VAL A 259 15.22 12.08 -2.88
CA VAL A 259 15.77 12.09 -4.23
C VAL A 259 16.26 10.70 -4.58
N GLU A 260 15.71 10.17 -5.67
CA GLU A 260 16.15 8.93 -6.30
C GLU A 260 16.77 9.22 -7.66
N VAL A 261 17.85 8.50 -7.99
CA VAL A 261 18.46 8.51 -9.32
C VAL A 261 18.47 7.10 -9.89
N GLU A 262 18.01 6.98 -11.12
CA GLU A 262 18.06 5.75 -11.92
C GLU A 262 19.44 5.61 -12.56
N THR A 263 20.01 4.41 -12.42
CA THR A 263 21.30 4.02 -13.00
C THR A 263 21.14 2.67 -13.70
N ARG A 264 21.79 2.50 -14.84
CA ARG A 264 21.69 1.34 -15.73
C ARG A 264 23.02 0.61 -15.89
N THR A 265 24.13 1.26 -15.52
CA THR A 265 25.49 0.72 -15.62
C THR A 265 26.26 0.98 -14.33
N LEU A 266 27.30 0.18 -14.08
CA LEU A 266 28.21 0.39 -12.95
C LEU A 266 28.95 1.74 -13.03
N GLN A 267 29.22 2.21 -14.25
CA GLN A 267 29.80 3.54 -14.48
C GLN A 267 28.85 4.65 -14.03
N GLU A 268 27.54 4.56 -14.36
CA GLU A 268 26.56 5.53 -13.87
C GLU A 268 26.46 5.50 -12.33
N VAL A 269 26.60 4.32 -11.69
CA VAL A 269 26.68 4.19 -10.22
C VAL A 269 27.93 4.90 -9.66
N GLU A 270 29.09 4.70 -10.28
CA GLU A 270 30.34 5.38 -9.90
C GLU A 270 30.20 6.91 -10.01
N GLU A 271 29.63 7.43 -11.09
CA GLU A 271 29.39 8.87 -11.28
C GLU A 271 28.49 9.47 -10.18
N VAL A 272 27.45 8.74 -9.76
CA VAL A 272 26.58 9.16 -8.64
C VAL A 272 27.39 9.24 -7.33
N LEU A 273 28.18 8.22 -7.04
CA LEU A 273 28.96 8.13 -5.79
C LEU A 273 30.06 9.19 -5.74
N ASP A 274 30.74 9.44 -6.86
CA ASP A 274 31.74 10.48 -7.00
C ASP A 274 31.14 11.86 -6.75
N TYR A 275 30.02 12.17 -7.42
CA TYR A 275 29.31 13.43 -7.20
C TYR A 275 28.94 13.60 -5.72
N ALA A 276 28.38 12.57 -5.10
CA ALA A 276 27.90 12.63 -3.73
C ALA A 276 29.03 12.69 -2.68
N SER A 277 30.22 12.17 -3.00
CA SER A 277 31.41 12.28 -2.14
C SER A 277 32.02 13.68 -2.13
N GLN A 278 31.86 14.43 -3.23
CA GLN A 278 32.46 15.75 -3.42
C GLN A 278 31.49 16.90 -3.12
N ASN A 279 30.18 16.63 -3.11
CA ASN A 279 29.15 17.64 -3.00
C ASN A 279 28.15 17.30 -1.90
N ARG A 280 27.57 18.34 -1.28
CA ARG A 280 26.40 18.16 -0.44
C ARG A 280 25.20 17.87 -1.34
N THR A 281 24.62 16.67 -1.21
CA THR A 281 23.48 16.25 -2.02
C THR A 281 22.28 15.81 -1.17
N SER A 282 21.10 15.95 -1.74
CA SER A 282 19.81 15.49 -1.22
C SER A 282 19.49 14.04 -1.62
N LEU A 283 20.42 13.37 -2.33
CA LEU A 283 20.30 11.97 -2.75
C LEU A 283 19.98 11.06 -1.56
N THR A 284 18.92 10.26 -1.69
CA THR A 284 18.52 9.27 -0.68
C THR A 284 18.59 7.84 -1.21
N ARG A 285 18.41 7.64 -2.52
CA ARG A 285 18.27 6.31 -3.12
C ARG A 285 18.88 6.22 -4.52
N ILE A 286 19.47 5.07 -4.82
CA ILE A 286 19.97 4.72 -6.15
C ILE A 286 19.15 3.54 -6.68
N MET A 287 18.46 3.75 -7.79
CA MET A 287 17.74 2.71 -8.51
C MET A 287 18.68 2.03 -9.51
N LEU A 288 18.76 0.71 -9.43
CA LEU A 288 19.56 -0.19 -10.24
C LEU A 288 18.63 -0.82 -11.28
N ASP A 289 18.43 -0.13 -12.41
CA ASP A 289 17.43 -0.48 -13.41
C ASP A 289 17.97 -1.48 -14.42
N ASN A 290 17.23 -2.58 -14.62
CA ASN A 290 17.55 -3.66 -15.55
C ASN A 290 18.95 -4.30 -15.38
N MET A 291 19.50 -4.27 -14.17
CA MET A 291 20.73 -4.99 -13.81
C MET A 291 20.51 -6.47 -13.48
N VAL A 292 19.28 -6.95 -13.66
CA VAL A 292 18.87 -8.35 -13.57
C VAL A 292 18.58 -8.87 -14.97
N ILE A 293 19.36 -9.85 -15.43
CA ILE A 293 19.30 -10.33 -16.82
C ILE A 293 18.59 -11.68 -16.85
N PRO A 294 17.47 -11.83 -17.59
CA PRO A 294 16.79 -13.12 -17.75
C PRO A 294 17.68 -14.14 -18.48
N LEU A 295 17.69 -15.38 -18.01
CA LEU A 295 18.39 -16.50 -18.63
C LEU A 295 17.41 -17.41 -19.39
N PRO A 296 17.85 -18.13 -20.44
CA PRO A 296 16.97 -18.97 -21.26
C PRO A 296 16.29 -20.14 -20.51
N ASP A 297 16.83 -20.54 -19.37
CA ASP A 297 16.32 -21.61 -18.51
C ASP A 297 15.26 -21.12 -17.49
N GLY A 298 14.95 -19.82 -17.49
CA GLY A 298 14.01 -19.20 -16.56
C GLY A 298 14.63 -18.68 -15.27
N ASP A 299 15.95 -18.80 -15.08
CA ASP A 299 16.68 -18.15 -13.99
C ASP A 299 17.06 -16.70 -14.39
N VAL A 300 17.70 -15.97 -13.47
CA VAL A 300 18.20 -14.61 -13.69
C VAL A 300 19.65 -14.45 -13.27
N ASP A 301 20.44 -13.73 -14.06
CA ASP A 301 21.76 -13.27 -13.65
C ASP A 301 21.64 -11.96 -12.86
N VAL A 302 22.23 -11.95 -11.67
CA VAL A 302 22.23 -10.83 -10.73
C VAL A 302 23.65 -10.32 -10.43
N THR A 303 24.64 -10.70 -11.24
CA THR A 303 26.05 -10.38 -11.00
C THR A 303 26.28 -8.87 -10.99
N MET A 304 25.80 -8.16 -12.02
CA MET A 304 25.90 -6.70 -12.08
C MET A 304 25.17 -6.02 -10.92
N LEU A 305 24.00 -6.53 -10.53
CA LEU A 305 23.24 -6.00 -9.40
C LEU A 305 24.02 -6.12 -8.09
N LYS A 306 24.66 -7.28 -7.84
CA LYS A 306 25.49 -7.50 -6.64
C LYS A 306 26.69 -6.57 -6.61
N GLU A 307 27.40 -6.44 -7.74
CA GLU A 307 28.54 -5.55 -7.86
C GLU A 307 28.15 -4.09 -7.58
N ALA A 308 27.02 -3.62 -8.13
CA ALA A 308 26.50 -2.29 -7.83
C ALA A 308 26.15 -2.09 -6.35
N VAL A 309 25.52 -3.09 -5.72
CA VAL A 309 25.20 -3.05 -4.28
C VAL A 309 26.46 -2.99 -3.42
N GLU A 310 27.49 -3.76 -3.77
CA GLU A 310 28.81 -3.73 -3.11
C GLU A 310 29.51 -2.38 -3.29
N MET A 311 29.48 -1.78 -4.49
CA MET A 311 30.05 -0.44 -4.75
C MET A 311 29.37 0.65 -3.91
N ILE A 312 28.04 0.56 -3.73
CA ILE A 312 27.28 1.54 -2.94
C ILE A 312 27.58 1.39 -1.44
N ASP A 313 27.92 0.17 -0.99
CA ASP A 313 28.35 -0.14 0.38
C ASP A 313 27.43 0.45 1.45
N ARG A 314 26.10 0.28 1.25
CA ARG A 314 25.05 0.74 2.17
C ARG A 314 25.04 2.26 2.46
N ARG A 315 25.76 3.07 1.68
CA ARG A 315 25.77 4.54 1.81
C ARG A 315 24.43 5.18 1.44
N TYR A 316 23.70 4.53 0.53
CA TYR A 316 22.36 4.93 0.08
C TYR A 316 21.41 3.73 0.10
N GLU A 317 20.11 4.00 0.16
CA GLU A 317 19.12 2.97 -0.16
C GLU A 317 19.31 2.52 -1.61
N THR A 318 19.16 1.22 -1.85
CA THR A 318 19.22 0.64 -3.20
C THR A 318 17.86 0.07 -3.60
N GLU A 319 17.45 0.30 -4.84
CA GLU A 319 16.21 -0.22 -5.39
C GLU A 319 16.49 -0.98 -6.69
N ALA A 320 16.22 -2.28 -6.73
CA ALA A 320 16.22 -3.03 -7.98
C ALA A 320 14.90 -2.81 -8.75
N SER A 321 15.00 -2.55 -10.05
CA SER A 321 13.87 -2.39 -10.96
C SER A 321 14.12 -3.17 -12.26
N GLY A 322 13.04 -3.58 -12.92
CA GLY A 322 13.07 -4.24 -14.22
C GLY A 322 12.85 -5.75 -14.15
N ASN A 323 11.87 -6.26 -14.90
CA ASN A 323 11.60 -7.69 -15.12
C ASN A 323 11.57 -8.60 -13.87
N VAL A 324 11.05 -8.08 -12.75
CA VAL A 324 10.88 -8.85 -11.51
C VAL A 324 9.55 -9.61 -11.53
N SER A 325 9.61 -10.92 -11.27
CA SER A 325 8.46 -11.81 -11.11
C SER A 325 8.55 -12.58 -9.79
N LEU A 326 7.51 -13.34 -9.43
CA LEU A 326 7.50 -14.13 -8.19
C LEU A 326 8.60 -15.20 -8.19
N GLU A 327 8.93 -15.72 -9.37
CA GLU A 327 9.96 -16.73 -9.57
C GLU A 327 11.38 -16.15 -9.38
N THR A 328 11.58 -14.88 -9.77
CA THR A 328 12.91 -14.24 -9.79
C THR A 328 13.19 -13.38 -8.56
N VAL A 329 12.15 -12.87 -7.87
CA VAL A 329 12.28 -11.87 -6.81
C VAL A 329 13.15 -12.33 -5.64
N LYS A 330 13.16 -13.62 -5.31
CA LYS A 330 13.99 -14.17 -4.24
C LYS A 330 15.48 -13.94 -4.49
N LYS A 331 15.96 -14.29 -5.70
CA LYS A 331 17.37 -14.14 -6.07
C LYS A 331 17.79 -12.67 -6.11
N VAL A 332 16.87 -11.78 -6.50
CA VAL A 332 17.05 -10.33 -6.44
C VAL A 332 17.16 -9.84 -4.99
N GLY A 333 16.27 -10.29 -4.10
CA GLY A 333 16.29 -9.92 -2.68
C GLY A 333 17.56 -10.38 -1.94
N GLU A 334 18.09 -11.55 -2.31
CA GLU A 334 19.33 -12.10 -1.77
C GLU A 334 20.60 -11.33 -2.19
N THR A 335 20.51 -10.38 -3.14
CA THR A 335 21.65 -9.52 -3.50
C THR A 335 22.00 -8.47 -2.46
N GLY A 336 21.11 -8.22 -1.49
CA GLY A 336 21.29 -7.19 -0.47
C GLY A 336 20.72 -5.82 -0.85
N VAL A 337 19.94 -5.72 -1.93
CA VAL A 337 19.16 -4.51 -2.22
C VAL A 337 18.18 -4.17 -1.10
N THR A 338 17.95 -2.88 -0.87
CA THR A 338 17.00 -2.43 0.16
C THR A 338 15.56 -2.63 -0.30
N TYR A 339 15.28 -2.31 -1.56
CA TYR A 339 13.98 -2.37 -2.18
C TYR A 339 14.00 -3.10 -3.52
N ILE A 340 12.84 -3.64 -3.88
CA ILE A 340 12.57 -4.16 -5.22
C ILE A 340 11.24 -3.55 -5.67
N SER A 341 11.23 -2.80 -6.78
CA SER A 341 9.98 -2.28 -7.31
C SER A 341 9.41 -3.13 -8.44
N SER A 342 8.10 -3.35 -8.40
CA SER A 342 7.40 -4.08 -9.46
C SER A 342 6.08 -3.41 -9.82
N GLY A 343 5.94 -3.06 -11.09
CA GLY A 343 4.68 -2.55 -11.63
C GLY A 343 3.58 -3.62 -11.67
N ALA A 344 3.97 -4.90 -11.77
CA ALA A 344 3.03 -6.01 -11.91
C ALA A 344 2.04 -6.09 -10.74
N LEU A 345 2.45 -5.60 -9.56
CA LEU A 345 1.60 -5.49 -8.37
C LEU A 345 0.29 -4.73 -8.64
N THR A 346 0.31 -3.71 -9.51
CA THR A 346 -0.83 -2.79 -9.67
C THR A 346 -1.37 -2.70 -11.10
N HIS A 347 -0.57 -2.96 -12.14
CA HIS A 347 -1.08 -2.95 -13.52
C HIS A 347 -1.55 -4.32 -14.04
N SER A 348 -1.09 -5.42 -13.46
CA SER A 348 -1.41 -6.80 -13.92
C SER A 348 -2.19 -7.58 -12.86
N VAL A 349 -3.27 -6.97 -12.35
CA VAL A 349 -4.03 -7.52 -11.22
C VAL A 349 -4.91 -8.67 -11.66
N LYS A 350 -4.72 -9.84 -11.05
CA LYS A 350 -5.76 -10.88 -11.00
C LYS A 350 -6.62 -10.64 -9.76
N ALA A 351 -7.88 -10.27 -9.96
CA ALA A 351 -8.81 -10.04 -8.86
C ALA A 351 -9.07 -11.35 -8.09
N LEU A 352 -9.18 -11.27 -6.76
CA LEU A 352 -9.56 -12.40 -5.91
C LEU A 352 -11.08 -12.58 -6.00
N ASP A 353 -11.57 -13.75 -6.37
CA ASP A 353 -13.01 -13.97 -6.52
C ASP A 353 -13.72 -13.97 -5.15
N ILE A 354 -14.74 -13.11 -5.03
CA ILE A 354 -15.54 -12.87 -3.82
C ILE A 354 -17.00 -12.68 -4.25
N SER A 355 -17.95 -13.27 -3.54
CA SER A 355 -19.37 -13.07 -3.80
C SER A 355 -20.07 -12.45 -2.60
N LEU A 356 -21.07 -11.60 -2.84
CA LEU A 356 -22.07 -11.21 -1.84
C LEU A 356 -23.35 -11.99 -2.13
N LYS A 357 -23.85 -12.76 -1.17
CA LYS A 357 -25.03 -13.61 -1.35
C LYS A 357 -26.13 -13.24 -0.36
N ILE A 358 -27.28 -12.80 -0.87
CA ILE A 358 -28.49 -12.56 -0.09
C ILE A 358 -29.05 -13.88 0.46
N ASP A 359 -29.43 -13.90 1.75
CA ASP A 359 -30.17 -14.99 2.37
C ASP A 359 -31.63 -14.98 1.89
N THR A 360 -31.92 -15.84 0.93
CA THR A 360 -33.25 -15.99 0.33
C THR A 360 -34.28 -16.58 1.29
N ASP A 361 -33.87 -17.39 2.27
CA ASP A 361 -34.81 -18.04 3.20
C ASP A 361 -35.33 -17.03 4.24
N LEU A 362 -34.46 -16.12 4.69
CA LEU A 362 -34.89 -14.97 5.46
C LEU A 362 -35.82 -14.06 4.64
N ALA A 363 -35.44 -13.75 3.40
CA ALA A 363 -36.23 -12.89 2.53
C ALA A 363 -37.64 -13.46 2.27
N LEU A 364 -37.75 -14.76 1.97
CA LEU A 364 -39.03 -15.44 1.75
C LEU A 364 -39.90 -15.49 3.02
N ARG A 365 -39.29 -15.70 4.20
CA ARG A 365 -40.04 -15.66 5.48
C ARG A 365 -40.63 -14.28 5.77
N VAL A 366 -39.88 -13.22 5.49
CA VAL A 366 -40.37 -11.83 5.61
C VAL A 366 -41.48 -11.55 4.59
N GLY A 367 -41.30 -11.99 3.34
CA GLY A 367 -42.32 -11.88 2.29
C GLY A 367 -43.64 -12.56 2.67
N ARG A 368 -43.57 -13.79 3.20
CA ARG A 368 -44.77 -14.53 3.66
C ARG A 368 -45.45 -13.86 4.86
N ARG A 369 -44.70 -13.38 5.84
CA ARG A 369 -45.25 -12.67 7.01
C ARG A 369 -45.95 -11.36 6.65
N THR A 370 -45.54 -10.73 5.55
CA THR A 370 -46.12 -9.47 5.07
C THR A 370 -47.20 -9.67 4.00
N ASN A 371 -47.62 -10.91 3.71
CA ASN A 371 -48.58 -11.27 2.66
C ASN A 371 -48.14 -10.87 1.24
N ARG A 372 -46.83 -10.97 0.97
CA ARG A 372 -46.22 -10.53 -0.30
C ARG A 372 -45.56 -11.66 -1.11
N ALA A 373 -45.56 -12.90 -0.59
CA ALA A 373 -44.95 -14.06 -1.22
C ALA A 373 -45.85 -15.29 -1.13
#